data_AF-A0A7X8VVJ8-F1
#
_entry.id   AF-A0A7X8VVJ8-F1
#
_cell.length_a   1.000
_cell.length_b   1.000
_cell.length_c   1.000
_cell.angle_alpha   90.00
_cell.angle_beta   90.00
_cell.angle_gamma   90.00
#
_symmetry.space_group_name_H-M   'P 1'
#
loop_
_entity.id
_entity.type
_entity.pdbx_description
1 polymer ?
#
loop_
_entity_poly.entity_id
_entity_poly.type
_entity_poly.pdbx_seq_one_letter_code
_entity_poly.pdbx_strand_id
1 'polypeptide(L)'
;MEKKNEIYADGIGQIHFVGGMVRFDFVTLQPGEEGQPPVPSSKVRIIMPPQGFLAAYNSMQQLIGKLVDAGVLKKNEQSRQ
;
A
#
# COMPACT_ATOMS: atom_id res chain seq x y z
N MET A 1 21.63 7.29 16.24
CA MET A 1 20.57 6.45 15.65
C MET A 1 19.53 7.38 15.06
N GLU A 2 19.41 7.44 13.73
CA GLU A 2 18.27 8.14 13.10
C GLU A 2 16.98 7.46 13.57
N LYS A 3 16.06 8.23 14.16
CA LYS A 3 14.70 7.76 14.40
C LYS A 3 14.04 7.54 13.05
N LYS A 4 13.71 6.29 12.72
CA LYS A 4 12.87 6.00 11.56
C LYS A 4 11.49 6.61 11.83
N ASN A 5 11.06 7.51 10.95
CA ASN A 5 9.69 8.01 10.99
C ASN A 5 8.79 6.90 10.46
N GLU A 6 8.12 6.20 11.37
CA GLU A 6 7.11 5.21 11.05
C GLU A 6 5.78 5.93 10.81
N ILE A 7 5.13 5.59 9.69
CA ILE A 7 3.82 6.13 9.31
C ILE A 7 2.86 4.96 9.22
N TYR A 8 1.79 5.00 10.00
CA TYR A 8 0.71 4.04 9.90
C TYR A 8 -0.27 4.48 8.80
N ALA A 9 -0.54 3.58 7.87
CA ALA A 9 -1.48 3.76 6.77
C ALA A 9 -2.39 2.54 6.67
N ASP A 10 -3.66 2.75 6.36
CA ASP A 10 -4.64 1.66 6.19
C ASP A 10 -4.50 1.00 4.81
N GLY A 11 -3.95 1.73 3.84
CA GLY A 11 -3.67 1.19 2.52
C GLY A 11 -3.13 2.23 1.54
N ILE A 12 -3.07 1.80 0.27
CA ILE A 12 -2.72 2.66 -0.86
C ILE A 12 -4.03 3.07 -1.53
N GLY A 13 -4.32 4.37 -1.55
CA GLY A 13 -5.51 4.92 -2.18
C GLY A 13 -5.40 4.96 -3.70
N GLN A 14 -4.29 5.50 -4.21
CA GLN A 14 -4.05 5.57 -5.66
C GLN A 14 -2.58 5.35 -6.01
N ILE A 15 -2.36 4.80 -7.20
CA ILE A 15 -1.04 4.66 -7.84
C ILE A 15 -1.09 5.36 -9.19
N HIS A 16 -0.18 6.31 -9.41
CA HIS A 16 -0.12 7.10 -10.64
C HIS A 16 1.25 7.00 -11.30
N PHE A 17 1.29 7.04 -12.64
CA PHE A 17 2.52 7.20 -13.41
C PHE A 17 2.49 8.53 -14.16
N VAL A 18 3.27 9.51 -13.70
CA VAL A 18 3.28 10.87 -14.26
C VAL A 18 4.70 11.40 -14.27
N GLY A 19 5.13 11.93 -15.42
CA GLY A 19 6.46 12.52 -15.58
C GLY A 19 7.60 11.51 -15.42
N GLY A 20 7.38 10.26 -15.85
CA GLY A 20 8.38 9.18 -15.72
C GLY A 20 8.52 8.63 -14.30
N MET A 21 7.68 9.05 -13.35
CA MET A 21 7.75 8.66 -11.95
C MET A 21 6.45 7.99 -11.50
N VAL A 22 6.57 6.99 -10.62
CA VAL A 22 5.46 6.33 -9.95
C VAL A 22 5.17 7.03 -8.63
N ARG A 23 3.89 7.27 -8.33
CA ARG A 23 3.43 7.97 -7.14
C ARG A 23 2.43 7.09 -6.40
N PHE A 24 2.63 6.89 -5.11
CA PHE A 24 1.72 6.17 -4.20
C PHE A 24 1.13 7.14 -3.21
N ASP A 25 -0.19 7.12 -3.08
CA ASP A 25 -0.87 7.85 -2.02
C ASP A 25 -1.28 6.88 -0.93
N PHE A 26 -0.63 6.96 0.22
CA PHE A 26 -1.04 6.25 1.43
C PHE A 26 -2.19 6.99 2.08
N VAL A 27 -3.26 6.25 2.32
CA VAL A 27 -4.48 6.78 2.91
C VAL A 27 -4.70 6.19 4.29
N THR A 28 -5.35 6.98 5.13
CA THR A 28 -5.97 6.48 6.35
C THR A 28 -7.44 6.82 6.34
N LEU A 29 -8.25 5.92 6.87
CA LEU A 29 -9.67 6.17 7.11
C LEU A 29 -9.78 7.01 8.38
N GLN A 30 -10.30 8.23 8.24
CA GLN A 30 -10.61 9.08 9.38
C GLN A 30 -12.10 8.94 9.70
N PRO A 31 -12.48 8.95 10.99
CA PRO A 31 -13.88 8.95 11.37
C PRO A 31 -14.56 10.18 10.73
N GLY A 32 -15.67 9.94 10.03
CA GLY A 32 -16.52 11.00 9.50
C GLY A 32 -17.38 11.62 10.60
N GLU A 33 -18.32 12.49 10.20
CA GLU A 33 -19.37 12.96 11.10
C GLU A 33 -20.23 11.78 11.62
N GLU A 34 -20.89 11.97 12.75
CA GLU A 34 -21.66 10.92 13.43
C GLU A 34 -22.71 10.32 12.48
N GLY A 35 -22.63 9.00 12.26
CA GLY A 35 -23.51 8.27 11.34
C GLY A 35 -23.05 8.21 9.87
N GLN A 36 -21.93 8.87 9.51
CA GLN A 36 -21.36 8.80 8.15
C GLN A 36 -20.22 7.78 8.05
N PRO A 37 -20.02 7.16 6.86
CA PRO A 37 -18.90 6.27 6.63
C PRO A 37 -17.55 7.02 6.76
N PRO A 38 -16.47 6.33 7.18
CA PRO A 38 -15.14 6.93 7.28
C PRO A 38 -14.67 7.53 5.95
N VAL A 39 -14.03 8.69 6.01
CA VAL A 39 -13.54 9.40 4.81
C VAL A 39 -12.04 9.11 4.63
N PRO A 40 -11.60 8.71 3.43
CA PRO A 40 -10.17 8.48 3.18
C PRO A 40 -9.42 9.82 3.14
N SER A 41 -8.38 9.93 3.97
CA SER A 41 -7.46 11.06 4.01
C SER A 41 -6.06 10.60 3.60
N SER A 42 -5.52 11.20 2.54
CA SER A 42 -4.15 10.93 2.08
C SER A 42 -3.15 11.56 3.03
N LYS A 43 -2.41 10.72 3.77
CA LYS A 43 -1.42 11.20 4.74
C LYS A 43 -0.04 11.39 4.14
N VAL A 44 0.37 10.52 3.21
CA VAL A 44 1.74 10.50 2.70
C VAL A 44 1.76 10.08 1.24
N ARG A 45 2.49 10.85 0.42
CA ARG A 45 2.79 10.51 -0.97
C ARG A 45 4.22 10.05 -1.11
N ILE A 46 4.44 8.83 -1.60
CA ILE A 46 5.76 8.34 -1.96
C ILE A 46 5.93 8.44 -3.47
N ILE A 47 7.04 9.02 -3.93
CA ILE A 47 7.35 9.16 -5.35
C ILE A 47 8.66 8.43 -5.62
N MET A 48 8.67 7.54 -6.61
CA MET A 48 9.85 6.74 -6.94
C MET A 48 9.93 6.45 -8.45
N PRO A 49 11.13 6.15 -8.99
CA PRO A 49 11.25 5.74 -10.39
C PRO A 49 10.65 4.34 -10.63
N PRO A 50 10.32 3.99 -11.88
CA PRO A 50 9.75 2.67 -12.23
C PRO A 50 10.60 1.49 -11.79
N GLN A 51 11.93 1.61 -11.84
CA GLN A 51 12.83 0.56 -11.38
C GLN A 51 12.72 0.33 -9.86
N GLY A 52 12.58 1.40 -9.07
CA GLY A 52 12.31 1.31 -7.63
C GLY A 52 10.94 0.68 -7.34
N PHE A 53 9.94 1.04 -8.14
CA PHE A 53 8.61 0.44 -8.07
C PHE A 53 8.64 -1.08 -8.30
N LEU A 54 9.32 -1.53 -9.36
CA LEU A 54 9.44 -2.96 -9.66
C LEU A 54 10.18 -3.73 -8.56
N ALA A 55 11.24 -3.14 -8.01
CA ALA A 55 11.95 -3.73 -6.87
C ALA A 55 11.04 -3.86 -5.64
N ALA A 56 10.30 -2.79 -5.30
CA ALA A 56 9.35 -2.81 -4.19
C ALA A 56 8.24 -3.86 -4.41
N TYR A 57 7.69 -3.95 -5.62
CA TYR A 57 6.69 -4.95 -5.98
C TYR A 57 7.22 -6.38 -5.79
N ASN A 58 8.44 -6.67 -6.25
CA ASN A 58 9.06 -7.98 -6.07
C ASN A 58 9.23 -8.31 -4.57
N SER A 59 9.65 -7.35 -3.75
CA SER A 59 9.72 -7.55 -2.29
C SER A 59 8.35 -7.81 -1.66
N MET A 60 7.30 -7.12 -2.10
CA MET A 60 5.93 -7.38 -1.65
C MET A 60 5.47 -8.79 -2.03
N GLN A 61 5.74 -9.26 -3.26
CA GLN A 61 5.40 -10.61 -3.70
C GLN A 61 6.09 -11.68 -2.85
N GLN A 62 7.38 -11.50 -2.54
CA GLN A 62 8.12 -12.41 -1.66
C GLN A 62 7.55 -12.43 -0.24
N LEU A 63 7.16 -11.27 0.29
CA LEU A 63 6.53 -11.17 1.60
C LEU A 63 5.17 -11.88 1.62
N ILE A 64 4.34 -11.71 0.59
CA ILE A 64 3.07 -12.43 0.45
C ILE A 64 3.31 -13.94 0.49
N GLY A 65 4.30 -14.45 -0.24
CA GLY A 65 4.66 -15.87 -0.21
C GLY A 65 4.94 -16.37 1.21
N LYS A 66 5.77 -15.65 1.96
CA LYS A 66 6.07 -15.99 3.37
C LYS A 66 4.83 -15.96 4.26
N LEU A 67 3.93 -15.01 4.04
CA LEU A 67 2.67 -14.91 4.81
C LEU A 67 1.72 -16.07 4.50
N VAL A 68 1.72 -16.57 3.25
CA VAL A 68 0.98 -17.79 2.87
C VAL A 68 1.58 -19.02 3.51
N ASP A 69 2.91 -19.18 3.45
CA ASP A 69 3.62 -20.31 4.05
C ASP A 69 3.42 -20.37 5.58
N ALA A 70 3.33 -19.20 6.23
CA ALA A 70 3.02 -19.09 7.65
C ALA A 70 1.53 -19.30 7.99
N GLY A 71 0.66 -19.50 7.00
CA GLY A 71 -0.79 -19.69 7.17
C GLY A 71 -1.57 -18.42 7.54
N VAL A 72 -0.93 -17.25 7.52
CA VAL A 72 -1.55 -15.96 7.84
C VAL A 72 -2.46 -15.48 6.69
N LEU A 73 -2.03 -15.72 5.46
CA LEU A 73 -2.82 -15.44 4.26
C LEU A 73 -3.23 -16.75 3.57
N LYS A 74 -4.49 -16.84 3.14
CA LYS A 74 -4.95 -17.90 2.25
C LYS A 74 -4.99 -17.35 0.82
N LYS A 75 -4.35 -18.04 -0.11
CA LYS A 75 -4.44 -17.70 -1.53
C LYS A 75 -5.85 -18.03 -1.99
N ASN A 76 -6.67 -17.03 -2.30
CA ASN A 76 -7.95 -17.29 -2.97
C ASN A 76 -7.64 -17.73 -4.40
N GLU A 77 -7.83 -19.00 -4.70
CA GLU A 77 -7.64 -19.56 -6.05
C GLU A 77 -8.75 -19.13 -7.05
N GLN A 78 -9.70 -18.29 -6.62
CA GLN A 78 -10.80 -17.80 -7.45
C GLN A 78 -10.62 -16.32 -7.82
N SER A 79 -9.95 -16.06 -8.94
CA SER A 79 -10.24 -14.93 -9.85
C SER A 79 -9.25 -14.91 -11.02
N ARG A 80 -9.34 -15.94 -11.86
CA ARG A 80 -9.02 -15.85 -13.28
C ARG A 80 -10.20 -16.48 -14.03
N GLN A 81 -11.18 -15.66 -14.37
CA GLN A 81 -12.10 -15.87 -15.49
C GLN A 81 -12.02 -14.63 -16.35
#